data_AF-A0A0N4YUB8-F1
#
_entry.id   AF-A0A0N4YUB8-F1
#
_cell.length_a   1.000
_cell.length_b   1.000
_cell.length_c   1.000
_cell.angle_alpha   90.00
_cell.angle_beta   90.00
_cell.angle_gamma   90.00
#
_symmetry.space_group_name_H-M   'P 1'
#
loop_
_entity.id
_entity.type
_entity.pdbx_description
1 polymer ?
#
loop_
_entity_poly.entity_id
_entity_poly.type
_entity_poly.pdbx_seq_one_letter_code
_entity_poly.pdbx_strand_id
1 'polypeptide(L)'
;MCAARLLHGNSLFKKKEHRRWTWESPNGTTHAEIDHIMTNRRWCLYDTSVVPSFCSGSDHRLLRAKIRFDHHLEKNTCHRPKGWEQAVFNEDLLNKALSFYDC
;
A
#
# COMPACT_ATOMS: atom_id res chain seq x y z
N MET A 1 17.22 3.76 11.04
CA MET A 1 16.44 3.34 9.85
C MET A 1 15.08 2.83 10.31
N CYS A 2 14.00 3.58 10.11
CA CYS A 2 12.65 3.15 10.49
C CYS A 2 11.99 2.42 9.31
N ALA A 3 12.28 1.13 9.14
CA ALA A 3 11.58 0.32 8.16
C ALA A 3 10.16 0.03 8.69
N ALA A 4 9.14 0.52 7.99
CA ALA A 4 7.77 0.10 8.27
C ALA A 4 7.66 -1.39 7.94
N ARG A 5 7.38 -2.23 8.94
CA ARG A 5 7.18 -3.67 8.73
C ARG A 5 5.89 -3.90 7.93
N LEU A 6 6.02 -3.97 6.61
CA LEU A 6 4.92 -4.27 5.71
C LEU A 6 4.57 -5.77 5.75
N LEU A 7 3.28 -6.04 5.74
CA LEU A 7 2.72 -7.38 5.65
C LEU A 7 2.09 -7.54 4.27
N HIS A 8 2.29 -8.71 3.68
CA HIS A 8 1.73 -9.05 2.37
C HIS A 8 0.26 -9.48 2.51
N GLY A 9 -0.67 -8.59 2.18
CA GLY A 9 -2.11 -8.75 2.33
C GLY A 9 -2.67 -10.00 1.66
N ASN A 10 -2.17 -10.31 0.45
CA ASN A 10 -2.60 -11.49 -0.31
C ASN A 10 -2.27 -12.82 0.40
N SER A 11 -1.19 -12.86 1.21
CA SER A 11 -0.80 -14.04 1.98
C SER A 11 -1.51 -14.15 3.35
N LEU A 12 -2.19 -13.09 3.80
CA LEU A 12 -2.82 -13.06 5.13
C LEU A 12 -4.12 -13.85 5.21
N PHE A 13 -4.73 -14.18 4.08
CA PHE A 13 -6.02 -14.89 4.01
C PHE A 13 -5.91 -16.06 3.05
N LYS A 14 -6.27 -17.26 3.50
CA LYS A 14 -6.24 -18.45 2.64
C LYS A 14 -7.29 -18.31 1.53
N LYS A 15 -6.85 -18.31 0.27
CA LYS A 15 -7.69 -18.33 -0.94
C LYS A 15 -7.47 -19.60 -1.73
N LYS A 16 -8.49 -20.01 -2.49
CA LYS A 16 -8.34 -21.09 -3.48
C LYS A 16 -7.39 -20.62 -4.58
N GLU A 17 -6.50 -21.50 -5.03
CA GLU A 17 -5.44 -21.18 -6.00
C GLU A 17 -5.96 -20.55 -7.29
N HIS A 18 -7.00 -21.12 -7.91
CA HIS A 18 -7.65 -20.57 -9.10
C HIS A 18 -8.28 -19.16 -8.93
N ARG A 19 -8.34 -18.64 -7.69
CA ARG A 19 -8.87 -17.30 -7.39
C ARG A 19 -7.78 -16.29 -7.05
N ARG A 20 -6.50 -16.69 -7.08
CA ARG A 20 -5.38 -15.83 -6.66
C ARG A 20 -4.82 -14.97 -7.77
N TRP A 21 -4.78 -15.50 -9.00
CA TRP A 21 -4.19 -14.80 -10.12
C TRP A 21 -4.95 -13.50 -10.42
N THR A 22 -4.18 -12.47 -10.78
CA THR A 22 -4.65 -11.12 -11.07
C THR A 22 -4.39 -10.70 -12.50
N TRP A 23 -3.59 -11.48 -13.24
CA TRP A 23 -3.26 -11.22 -14.63
C TRP A 23 -3.33 -12.51 -15.47
N GLU A 24 -3.76 -12.36 -16.72
CA GLU A 24 -3.84 -13.40 -17.74
C GLU A 24 -3.01 -13.00 -18.96
N SER A 25 -2.26 -13.93 -19.54
CA SER A 25 -1.49 -13.67 -20.75
C SER A 25 -2.40 -13.38 -21.96
N PRO A 26 -1.91 -12.68 -23.01
CA PRO A 26 -2.72 -12.35 -24.18
C PRO A 26 -3.34 -13.56 -24.91
N ASN A 27 -2.72 -14.74 -24.78
CA ASN A 27 -3.19 -16.00 -25.34
C ASN A 27 -4.09 -16.82 -24.37
N GLY A 28 -4.36 -16.32 -23.16
CA GLY A 28 -5.21 -16.96 -22.15
C GLY A 28 -4.61 -18.20 -21.47
N THR A 29 -3.35 -18.56 -21.75
CA THR A 29 -2.77 -19.82 -21.27
C THR A 29 -2.07 -19.71 -19.91
N THR A 30 -1.66 -18.51 -19.53
CA THR A 30 -0.83 -18.28 -18.35
C THR A 30 -1.53 -17.30 -17.42
N HIS A 31 -1.62 -17.69 -16.15
CA HIS A 31 -2.17 -16.87 -15.08
C HIS A 31 -1.07 -16.55 -14.07
N ALA A 32 -0.96 -15.29 -13.67
CA ALA A 32 0.00 -14.85 -12.66
C ALA A 32 -0.67 -13.99 -11.58
N GLU A 33 -0.12 -14.03 -10.36
CA GLU A 33 -0.46 -13.09 -9.28
C GLU A 33 0.63 -12.00 -9.26
N ILE A 34 0.37 -10.88 -9.92
CA ILE A 34 1.34 -9.76 -10.04
C ILE A 34 0.88 -8.50 -9.33
N ASP A 35 -0.38 -8.44 -8.90
CA ASP A 35 -0.94 -7.34 -8.13
C ASP A 35 -1.02 -7.71 -6.66
N HIS A 36 -0.54 -6.83 -5.79
CA HIS A 36 -0.46 -7.11 -4.35
C HIS A 36 -0.88 -5.92 -3.51
N ILE A 37 -1.57 -6.21 -2.41
CA ILE A 37 -1.90 -5.22 -1.38
C ILE A 37 -0.99 -5.46 -0.17
N MET A 38 -0.33 -4.41 0.30
CA MET A 38 0.54 -4.45 1.48
C MET A 38 0.02 -3.52 2.58
N THR A 39 0.23 -3.89 3.84
CA THR A 39 -0.16 -3.04 4.97
C THR A 39 0.82 -3.17 6.13
N ASN A 40 1.12 -2.07 6.82
CA ASN A 40 1.78 -2.09 8.12
C ASN A 40 0.78 -2.21 9.30
N ARG A 41 -0.53 -2.22 9.03
CA ARG A 41 -1.61 -2.32 10.00
C ARG A 41 -2.38 -3.61 9.78
N ARG A 42 -1.91 -4.70 10.41
CA ARG A 42 -2.57 -6.02 10.30
C ARG A 42 -4.03 -5.99 10.75
N TRP A 43 -4.29 -5.24 11.82
CA TRP A 43 -5.56 -5.22 12.54
C TRP A 43 -6.72 -4.62 11.75
N CYS A 44 -6.45 -3.72 10.79
CA CYS A 44 -7.49 -3.08 9.99
C CYS A 44 -7.85 -3.87 8.72
N LEU A 45 -7.01 -4.84 8.31
CA LEU A 45 -7.23 -5.61 7.09
C LEU A 45 -8.02 -6.89 7.41
N TYR A 46 -9.21 -7.02 6.84
CA TYR A 46 -10.16 -8.13 7.08
C TYR A 46 -10.25 -9.12 5.94
N ASP A 47 -9.95 -8.69 4.71
CA ASP A 47 -9.93 -9.57 3.55
C ASP A 47 -9.03 -8.98 2.46
N THR A 48 -8.43 -9.84 1.66
CA THR A 48 -7.81 -9.50 0.39
C THR A 48 -8.18 -10.58 -0.61
N SER A 49 -8.95 -10.22 -1.63
CA SER A 49 -9.50 -11.18 -2.58
C SER A 49 -9.67 -10.57 -3.97
N VAL A 50 -9.42 -11.38 -4.99
CA VAL A 50 -9.80 -11.04 -6.36
C VAL A 50 -11.33 -11.07 -6.47
N VAL A 51 -11.90 -10.04 -7.10
CA VAL A 51 -13.34 -9.91 -7.30
C VAL A 51 -13.78 -10.93 -8.36
N PRO A 52 -14.74 -11.83 -8.04
CA PRO A 52 -15.22 -12.82 -9.00
C PRO A 52 -16.11 -12.17 -10.07
N SER A 53 -16.05 -12.70 -11.28
CA SER A 53 -16.99 -12.41 -12.38
C SER A 53 -17.12 -10.92 -12.74
N PHE A 54 -16.06 -10.14 -12.53
CA PHE A 54 -16.01 -8.74 -12.95
C PHE A 54 -15.33 -8.64 -14.32
N CYS A 55 -16.08 -8.21 -15.34
CA CYS A 55 -15.54 -7.96 -16.68
C CYS A 55 -15.00 -6.54 -16.75
N SER A 56 -13.69 -6.37 -16.59
CA SER A 56 -12.99 -5.08 -16.75
C SER A 56 -12.70 -4.74 -18.20
N GLY A 57 -12.77 -5.71 -19.12
CA GLY A 57 -12.21 -5.58 -20.47
C GLY A 57 -10.68 -5.51 -20.49
N SER A 58 -10.03 -5.82 -19.37
CA SER A 58 -8.58 -5.91 -19.21
C SER A 58 -8.18 -7.37 -19.01
N ASP A 59 -6.93 -7.67 -19.36
CA ASP A 59 -6.18 -8.86 -18.98
C ASP A 59 -5.91 -8.95 -17.46
N HIS A 60 -6.22 -7.88 -16.70
CA HIS A 60 -6.19 -7.87 -15.24
C HIS A 60 -7.56 -8.09 -14.58
N ARG A 61 -7.53 -8.86 -13.50
CA ARG A 61 -8.64 -9.03 -12.55
C ARG A 61 -8.52 -8.05 -11.40
N LEU A 62 -9.67 -7.52 -10.98
CA LEU A 62 -9.74 -6.57 -9.87
C LEU A 62 -9.38 -7.23 -8.53
N LEU A 63 -8.29 -6.77 -7.91
CA LEU A 63 -7.90 -7.14 -6.55
C LEU A 63 -8.52 -6.16 -5.53
N ARG A 64 -9.18 -6.69 -4.49
CA ARG A 64 -9.89 -5.89 -3.48
C ARG A 64 -9.41 -6.21 -2.08
N ALA A 65 -9.12 -5.18 -1.29
CA ALA A 65 -9.01 -5.27 0.16
C ALA A 65 -10.31 -4.85 0.85
N LYS A 66 -10.67 -5.56 1.93
CA LYS A 66 -11.68 -5.09 2.89
C LYS A 66 -10.97 -4.56 4.12
N ILE A 67 -11.11 -3.27 4.36
CA ILE A 67 -10.48 -2.56 5.47
C ILE A 67 -11.58 -2.07 6.40
N ARG A 68 -11.39 -2.25 7.71
CA ARG A 68 -12.22 -1.60 8.73
C ARG A 68 -11.32 -0.87 9.70
N PHE A 69 -11.70 0.35 9.98
CA PHE A 69 -11.02 1.19 10.94
C PHE A 69 -11.83 1.26 12.22
N ASP A 70 -11.15 1.11 13.34
CA ASP A 70 -11.70 1.44 14.65
C ASP A 70 -11.29 2.89 14.94
N HIS A 71 -12.26 3.79 14.99
CA HIS A 71 -12.02 5.21 15.23
C HIS A 71 -11.26 5.49 16.54
N HIS A 72 -11.38 4.64 17.56
CA HIS A 72 -10.66 4.77 18.82
C HIS A 72 -9.19 4.38 18.65
N LEU A 73 -8.90 3.28 17.94
CA LEU A 73 -7.53 2.83 17.66
C LEU A 73 -6.81 3.72 16.63
N GLU A 74 -7.55 4.27 15.67
CA GLU A 74 -7.06 5.23 14.68
C GLU A 74 -6.55 6.51 15.33
N LYS A 75 -7.30 7.08 16.29
CA LYS A 75 -6.86 8.26 17.06
C LYS A 75 -5.50 8.00 17.71
N ASN A 76 -5.30 6.82 18.30
CA ASN A 76 -4.04 6.47 18.98
C ASN A 76 -2.87 6.23 18.03
N THR A 77 -3.13 5.88 16.76
CA THR A 77 -2.09 5.54 15.76
C THR A 77 -1.79 6.67 14.78
N CYS A 78 -2.79 7.46 14.38
CA CYS A 78 -2.65 8.65 13.55
C CYS A 78 -2.16 9.87 14.36
N HIS A 79 -2.53 9.96 15.65
CA HIS A 79 -2.05 11.00 16.56
C HIS A 79 -0.88 10.56 17.42
N ARG A 80 0.02 9.69 16.95
CA ARG A 80 1.40 9.86 17.40
C ARG A 80 1.80 11.24 16.89
N PRO A 81 2.01 12.25 17.75
CA PRO A 81 2.75 13.40 17.27
C PRO A 81 4.11 12.79 16.94
N LYS A 82 4.44 12.64 15.65
CA LYS A 82 5.80 12.98 15.28
C LYS A 82 5.93 14.38 15.85
N GLY A 83 6.79 14.55 16.86
CA GLY A 83 6.97 15.85 17.50
C GLY A 83 6.93 16.88 16.40
N TRP A 84 6.04 17.85 16.52
CA TRP A 84 6.04 18.97 15.59
C TRP A 84 7.36 19.68 15.84
N GLU A 85 8.44 19.21 15.22
CA GLU A 85 9.52 20.11 14.86
C GLU A 85 8.86 21.02 13.84
N GLN A 86 8.44 22.17 14.35
CA GLN A 86 8.07 23.31 13.53
C GLN A 86 9.17 23.41 12.49
N ALA A 87 8.83 23.28 11.20
CA ALA A 87 9.81 23.46 10.15
C ALA A 87 10.24 24.93 10.22
N VAL A 88 11.29 25.20 10.99
CA VAL A 88 11.87 26.52 11.09
C VAL A 88 12.60 26.72 9.77
N PHE A 89 12.05 27.59 8.95
CA PHE A 89 12.71 28.02 7.74
C PHE A 89 14.04 28.69 8.13
N ASN A 90 15.14 28.05 7.75
CA ASN A 90 16.48 28.53 8.02
C ASN A 90 17.04 29.08 6.71
N GLU A 91 17.07 30.40 6.61
CA GLU A 91 17.60 31.13 5.45
C GLU A 91 19.06 30.78 5.16
N ASP A 92 19.87 30.52 6.17
CA ASP A 92 21.29 30.17 5.98
C ASP A 92 21.43 28.80 5.30
N LEU A 93 20.56 27.83 5.64
CA LEU A 93 20.52 26.53 4.98
C LEU A 93 20.04 26.64 3.53
N LEU A 94 19.06 27.51 3.26
CA LEU A 94 18.58 27.76 1.90
C LEU A 94 19.66 28.42 1.04
N ASN A 95 20.29 29.50 1.53
CA ASN A 95 21.34 30.22 0.81
C ASN A 95 22.56 29.32 0.58
N LYS A 96 22.91 28.47 1.56
CA LYS A 96 23.95 27.46 1.37
C LYS A 96 23.56 26.45 0.27
N ALA A 97 22.33 25.96 0.25
CA ALA A 97 21.87 25.06 -0.80
C ALA A 97 21.91 25.73 -2.18
N LEU A 98 21.45 26.98 -2.29
CA LEU A 98 21.45 27.76 -3.53
C LEU A 98 22.87 28.06 -4.02
N SER A 99 23.84 28.28 -3.12
CA SER A 99 25.25 28.47 -3.49
C SER A 99 25.90 27.28 -4.20
N PHE A 100 25.32 26.07 -4.09
CA PHE A 100 25.78 24.91 -4.86
C PHE A 100 25.21 24.87 -6.29
N TYR A 101 24.22 25.70 -6.60
CA TYR A 101 23.57 25.80 -7.91
C TYR A 101 24.00 27.04 -8.70
N ASP A 102 24.58 28.05 -8.05
CA ASP A 102 25.15 29.25 -8.71
C ASP A 102 26.59 29.01 -9.21
N CYS A 103 26.75 27.96 -10.03
CA CYS A 103 27.95 27.72 -10.84
C CYS A 103 27.95 28.58 -12.11
#